data_AF-A0A7V7MUP0-F1
#
_entry.id   AF-A0A7V7MUP0-F1
#
_cell.length_a   1.000
_cell.length_b   1.000
_cell.length_c   1.000
_cell.angle_alpha   90.00
_cell.angle_beta   90.00
_cell.angle_gamma   90.00
#
_symmetry.space_group_name_H-M   'P 1'
#
loop_
_entity.id
_entity.type
_entity.pdbx_description
1 polymer ?
#
loop_
_entity_poly.entity_id
_entity_poly.type
_entity_poly.pdbx_seq_one_letter_code
_entity_poly.pdbx_strand_id
1 'polypeptide(L)'
;MQRRAHCDNIQCCGDAYRHGVTRAKGKGGRMAMAWSSRTVAALCFSFLLVGCTTLNKSECLQADWRTIGLEDGAQGHPLTRIGEHRKACAQYGVRTDLPSYEAGHREGARLFCIPRTAYQLGLRGGTYHGICPAEHERDFVAYYQSGQEVRRLRLELNQERSVLGEIQAGHAANESVIATRESLLVGEGLTRRQRLVLLNEIKVLTETRVALEAAISGQEAVIEQLAETIARRELTF
;
A
#
# COMPACT_ATOMS: atom_id res chain seq x y z
N MET A 1 -13.67 17.29 -46.08
CA MET A 1 -12.40 17.21 -45.33
C MET A 1 -12.68 16.56 -43.99
N GLN A 2 -12.34 15.27 -43.89
CA GLN A 2 -12.40 14.46 -42.68
C GLN A 2 -11.25 14.84 -41.73
N ARG A 3 -11.50 14.85 -40.43
CA ARG A 3 -10.51 14.39 -39.44
C ARG A 3 -11.15 13.31 -38.60
N ARG A 4 -10.73 12.08 -38.85
CA ARG A 4 -10.97 10.91 -38.00
C ARG A 4 -10.17 11.11 -36.71
N ALA A 5 -10.84 11.05 -35.56
CA ALA A 5 -10.16 10.77 -34.30
C ALA A 5 -9.91 9.26 -34.25
N HIS A 6 -8.64 8.89 -34.28
CA HIS A 6 -8.15 7.55 -34.01
C HIS A 6 -8.17 7.37 -32.49
N CYS A 7 -8.92 6.38 -31.99
CA CYS A 7 -8.80 5.91 -30.61
C CYS A 7 -8.24 4.50 -30.67
N ASP A 8 -6.93 4.38 -30.50
CA ASP A 8 -6.27 3.16 -30.05
C ASP A 8 -6.08 3.28 -28.53
N ASN A 9 -6.27 2.16 -27.84
CA ASN A 9 -5.92 1.88 -26.44
C ASN A 9 -7.07 1.90 -25.39
N ILE A 10 -6.94 0.93 -24.47
CA ILE A 10 -7.87 0.32 -23.50
C ILE A 10 -8.45 1.28 -22.43
N GLN A 11 -8.25 2.59 -22.56
CA GLN A 11 -8.53 3.58 -21.52
C GLN A 11 -9.98 4.11 -21.46
N CYS A 12 -10.91 3.65 -22.31
CA CYS A 12 -12.26 4.22 -22.40
C CYS A 12 -13.41 3.34 -21.88
N CYS A 13 -13.15 2.24 -21.18
CA CYS A 13 -14.23 1.44 -20.56
C CYS A 13 -14.60 1.87 -19.12
N GLY A 14 -13.92 2.86 -18.54
CA GLY A 14 -14.13 3.25 -17.12
C GLY A 14 -15.30 4.19 -16.83
N ASP A 15 -15.79 4.94 -17.83
CA ASP A 15 -16.66 6.11 -17.55
C ASP A 15 -18.16 5.88 -17.81
N ALA A 16 -18.57 4.69 -18.27
CA ALA A 16 -19.97 4.43 -18.61
C ALA A 16 -20.80 3.74 -17.50
N TYR A 17 -20.21 3.30 -16.39
CA TYR A 17 -20.93 2.54 -15.33
C TYR A 17 -21.40 3.39 -14.13
N ARG A 18 -21.16 4.72 -14.13
CA ARG A 18 -21.35 5.56 -12.93
C ARG A 18 -22.71 6.28 -12.82
N HIS A 19 -23.66 6.08 -13.74
CA HIS A 19 -24.95 6.75 -13.69
C HIS A 19 -26.14 5.79 -13.78
N GLY A 20 -26.66 5.33 -12.63
CA GLY A 20 -27.88 4.53 -12.63
C GLY A 20 -28.30 3.86 -11.33
N VAL A 21 -28.12 4.46 -10.15
CA VAL A 21 -28.78 3.98 -8.92
C VAL A 21 -29.49 5.14 -8.22
N THR A 22 -30.74 5.37 -8.59
CA THR A 22 -31.65 6.22 -7.81
C THR A 22 -32.25 5.38 -6.66
N ARG A 23 -31.69 5.56 -5.46
CA ARG A 23 -32.19 4.94 -4.23
C ARG A 23 -33.48 5.63 -3.76
N ALA A 24 -34.58 4.89 -3.73
CA ALA A 24 -35.85 5.33 -3.18
C ALA A 24 -35.74 5.63 -1.66
N LYS A 25 -36.18 6.81 -1.24
CA LYS A 25 -36.26 7.22 0.17
C LYS A 25 -37.58 6.73 0.80
N GLY A 26 -37.51 5.69 1.63
CA GLY A 26 -38.58 5.33 2.56
C GLY A 26 -38.61 6.31 3.74
N LYS A 27 -39.80 6.86 4.03
CA LYS A 27 -40.07 7.71 5.21
C LYS A 27 -40.29 6.81 6.43
N GLY A 28 -39.37 6.83 7.39
CA GLY A 28 -39.50 6.21 8.71
C GLY A 28 -39.29 7.26 9.81
N GLY A 29 -40.20 7.29 10.78
CA GLY A 29 -40.39 8.38 11.75
C GLY A 29 -39.17 8.75 12.60
N ARG A 30 -39.05 10.05 12.86
CA ARG A 30 -38.07 10.65 13.78
C ARG A 30 -38.62 10.59 15.20
N MET A 31 -38.07 9.72 16.05
CA MET A 31 -38.07 9.97 17.50
C MET A 31 -36.86 10.85 17.80
N ALA A 32 -37.13 12.09 18.21
CA ALA A 32 -36.13 13.04 18.63
C ALA A 32 -35.61 12.64 20.03
N MET A 33 -34.37 12.14 20.09
CA MET A 33 -33.61 12.07 21.33
C MET A 33 -32.53 13.14 21.24
N ALA A 34 -32.78 14.27 21.91
CA ALA A 34 -31.89 15.42 21.97
C ALA A 34 -30.70 15.10 22.88
N TRP A 35 -29.63 14.55 22.31
CA TRP A 35 -28.31 14.55 22.93
C TRP A 35 -27.49 15.68 22.32
N SER A 36 -26.99 16.58 23.16
CA SER A 36 -26.31 17.81 22.78
C SER A 36 -25.05 17.52 21.96
N SER A 37 -25.18 17.62 20.63
CA SER A 37 -24.15 17.37 19.61
C SER A 37 -22.89 18.27 19.73
N ARG A 38 -22.86 19.20 20.68
CA ARG A 38 -21.77 20.17 20.86
C ARG A 38 -20.64 19.67 21.78
N THR A 39 -20.88 18.67 22.63
CA THR A 39 -19.88 18.19 23.62
C THR A 39 -19.03 17.02 23.13
N VAL A 40 -19.53 16.18 22.21
CA VAL A 40 -18.78 15.03 21.68
C VAL A 40 -17.73 15.47 20.65
N ALA A 41 -18.01 16.50 19.84
CA ALA A 41 -17.08 17.02 18.84
C ALA A 41 -15.85 17.72 19.45
N ALA A 42 -15.97 18.28 20.66
CA ALA A 42 -14.88 18.98 21.34
C ALA A 42 -13.87 18.02 21.98
N LEU A 43 -14.28 16.80 22.36
CA LEU A 43 -13.41 15.85 23.04
C LEU A 43 -12.55 15.00 22.08
N CYS A 44 -12.96 14.85 20.81
CA CYS A 44 -12.16 14.14 19.80
C CYS A 44 -11.06 15.00 19.16
N PHE A 45 -11.11 16.33 19.28
CA PHE A 45 -10.12 17.22 18.66
C PHE A 45 -8.82 17.38 19.48
N SER A 46 -8.85 17.02 20.77
CA SER A 46 -7.73 17.26 21.69
C SER A 46 -6.66 16.17 21.73
N PHE A 47 -6.80 15.08 20.96
CA PHE A 47 -5.84 13.96 20.99
C PHE A 47 -4.87 13.91 19.80
N LEU A 48 -4.88 14.91 18.91
CA LEU A 48 -4.12 14.88 17.64
C LEU A 48 -2.77 15.64 17.68
N LEU A 49 -2.29 16.07 18.86
CA LEU A 49 -1.07 16.90 18.96
C LEU A 49 0.01 16.30 19.87
N VAL A 50 0.18 14.97 19.85
CA VAL A 50 1.46 14.38 20.25
C VAL A 50 2.41 14.49 19.06
N GLY A 51 3.03 15.66 18.89
CA GLY A 51 4.18 15.77 18.01
C GLY A 51 5.32 14.93 18.58
N CYS A 52 6.05 14.20 17.73
CA CYS A 52 7.34 13.59 18.11
C CYS A 52 8.35 14.70 18.42
N THR A 53 8.26 15.29 19.62
CA THR A 53 9.29 16.19 20.12
C THR A 53 10.51 15.36 20.47
N THR A 54 11.68 15.80 20.00
CA THR A 54 12.92 15.05 20.20
C THR A 54 13.35 14.99 21.66
N LEU A 55 13.19 16.10 22.43
CA LEU A 55 13.35 16.17 23.88
C LEU A 55 12.44 17.27 24.48
N ASN A 56 11.93 17.04 25.68
CA ASN A 56 11.20 18.02 26.49
C ASN A 56 12.13 18.77 27.48
N LYS A 57 11.58 19.73 28.25
CA LYS A 57 12.38 20.55 29.18
C LYS A 57 13.13 19.71 30.22
N SER A 58 12.46 18.75 30.86
CA SER A 58 13.08 17.91 31.90
C SER A 58 14.15 16.98 31.33
N GLU A 59 13.93 16.47 30.11
CA GLU A 59 14.89 15.62 29.39
C GLU A 59 16.12 16.43 28.99
N CYS A 60 15.96 17.66 28.50
CA CYS A 60 17.08 18.55 28.21
C CYS A 60 17.92 18.87 29.45
N LEU A 61 17.29 19.15 30.59
CA LEU A 61 18.02 19.51 31.82
C LEU A 61 18.79 18.34 32.44
N GLN A 62 18.40 17.11 32.14
CA GLN A 62 19.02 15.87 32.65
C GLN A 62 19.72 15.07 31.54
N ALA A 63 19.93 15.69 30.36
CA ALA A 63 20.39 14.99 29.17
C ALA A 63 21.80 14.41 29.35
N ASP A 64 21.89 13.08 29.26
CA ASP A 64 23.14 12.39 28.95
C ASP A 64 23.28 12.28 27.43
N TRP A 65 24.06 13.19 26.86
CA TRP A 65 24.26 13.29 25.40
C TRP A 65 24.87 12.02 24.80
N ARG A 66 25.69 11.28 25.55
CA ARG A 66 26.26 10.01 25.07
C ARG A 66 25.17 8.94 24.97
N THR A 67 24.32 8.84 25.98
CA THR A 67 23.18 7.90 25.98
C THR A 67 22.18 8.24 24.87
N ILE A 68 21.82 9.51 24.72
CA ILE A 68 20.94 9.97 23.62
C ILE A 68 21.53 9.60 22.26
N GLY A 69 22.83 9.87 22.05
CA GLY A 69 23.52 9.50 20.82
C GLY A 69 23.44 7.99 20.57
N LEU A 70 23.72 7.17 21.59
CA LEU A 70 23.64 5.71 21.51
C LEU A 70 22.25 5.23 21.08
N GLU A 71 21.20 5.77 21.68
CA GLU A 71 19.82 5.42 21.33
C GLU A 71 19.48 5.81 19.89
N ASP A 72 19.83 7.03 19.47
CA ASP A 72 19.60 7.49 18.09
C ASP A 72 20.36 6.63 17.06
N GLY A 73 21.62 6.31 17.35
CA GLY A 73 22.43 5.43 16.51
C GLY A 73 21.84 4.03 16.41
N ALA A 74 21.40 3.46 17.53
CA ALA A 74 20.80 2.12 17.59
C ALA A 74 19.45 2.05 16.85
N GLN A 75 18.74 3.19 16.76
CA GLN A 75 17.49 3.32 16.01
C GLN A 75 17.69 3.61 14.52
N GLY A 76 18.93 3.81 14.07
CA GLY A 76 19.23 4.09 12.66
C GLY A 76 19.10 5.56 12.28
N HIS A 77 18.98 6.47 13.24
CA HIS A 77 18.87 7.89 12.96
C HIS A 77 20.19 8.47 12.43
N PRO A 78 20.14 9.42 11.49
CA PRO A 78 21.36 10.07 11.00
C PRO A 78 21.99 10.93 12.10
N LEU A 79 23.32 11.08 12.05
CA LEU A 79 24.06 11.90 13.01
C LEU A 79 23.55 13.35 13.07
N THR A 80 23.01 13.85 11.95
CA THR A 80 22.43 15.20 11.84
C THR A 80 21.23 15.46 12.76
N ARG A 81 20.60 14.41 13.30
CA ARG A 81 19.48 14.51 14.25
C ARG A 81 19.84 15.29 15.52
N ILE A 82 21.11 15.37 15.90
CA ILE A 82 21.56 16.25 16.99
C ILE A 82 21.17 17.72 16.78
N GLY A 83 21.02 18.17 15.53
CA GLY A 83 20.52 19.51 15.22
C GLY A 83 19.10 19.75 15.77
N GLU A 84 18.24 18.73 15.73
CA GLU A 84 16.88 18.78 16.27
C GLU A 84 16.91 18.86 17.80
N HIS A 85 17.73 18.02 18.45
CA HIS A 85 17.94 18.07 19.90
C HIS A 85 18.50 19.42 20.36
N ARG A 86 19.47 19.97 19.63
CA ARG A 86 20.04 21.30 19.92
C ARG A 86 18.99 22.39 19.85
N LYS A 87 18.15 22.38 18.82
CA LYS A 87 17.04 23.34 18.69
C LYS A 87 16.05 23.20 19.85
N ALA A 88 15.69 21.97 20.22
CA ALA A 88 14.74 21.69 21.29
C ALA A 88 15.26 22.04 22.69
N CYS A 89 16.56 21.96 22.94
CA CYS A 89 17.15 22.26 24.24
C CYS A 89 17.66 23.70 24.38
N ALA A 90 17.95 24.40 23.28
CA ALA A 90 18.38 25.80 23.29
C ALA A 90 17.33 26.75 23.89
N GLN A 91 16.03 26.50 23.67
CA GLN A 91 14.93 27.26 24.29
C GLN A 91 14.91 27.19 25.83
N TYR A 92 15.61 26.21 26.42
CA TYR A 92 15.75 26.04 27.86
C TYR A 92 17.16 26.41 28.37
N GLY A 93 18.00 27.01 27.51
CA GLY A 93 19.37 27.39 27.86
C GLY A 93 20.35 26.23 28.00
N VAL A 94 19.98 25.02 27.57
CA VAL A 94 20.84 23.83 27.64
C VAL A 94 21.72 23.74 26.39
N ARG A 95 23.04 23.60 26.59
CA ARG A 95 24.02 23.40 25.50
C ARG A 95 24.28 21.91 25.27
N THR A 96 24.22 21.48 24.02
CA THR A 96 24.48 20.10 23.60
C THR A 96 25.97 19.76 23.64
N ASP A 97 26.34 18.59 24.15
CA ASP A 97 27.68 18.04 24.03
C ASP A 97 27.79 17.15 22.76
N LEU A 98 28.29 17.76 21.68
CA LEU A 98 28.42 17.10 20.38
C LEU A 98 29.43 15.93 20.42
N PRO A 99 30.66 16.07 20.97
CA PRO A 99 31.58 14.93 21.10
C PRO A 99 30.98 13.72 21.82
N SER A 100 30.28 13.95 22.95
CA SER A 100 29.64 12.87 23.71
C SER A 100 28.54 12.18 22.89
N TYR A 101 27.69 12.97 22.23
CA TYR A 101 26.66 12.44 21.33
C TYR A 101 27.23 11.67 20.15
N GLU A 102 28.25 12.18 19.46
CA GLU A 102 28.89 11.48 18.33
C GLU A 102 29.52 10.15 18.75
N ALA A 103 30.12 10.11 19.95
CA ALA A 103 30.70 8.90 20.50
C ALA A 103 29.63 7.85 20.82
N GLY A 104 28.52 8.27 21.43
CA GLY A 104 27.36 7.41 21.66
C GLY A 104 26.73 6.93 20.35
N HIS A 105 26.50 7.84 19.41
CA HIS A 105 25.90 7.55 18.10
C HIS A 105 26.67 6.50 17.32
N ARG A 106 27.99 6.58 17.30
CA ARG A 106 28.83 5.58 16.65
C ARG A 106 28.77 4.21 17.33
N GLU A 107 28.57 4.17 18.64
CA GLU A 107 28.35 2.93 19.39
C GLU A 107 26.98 2.33 19.08
N GLY A 108 25.92 3.13 19.15
CA GLY A 108 24.57 2.73 18.78
C GLY A 108 24.47 2.26 17.33
N ALA A 109 25.12 2.96 16.40
CA ALA A 109 25.13 2.60 14.98
C ALA A 109 25.63 1.16 14.77
N ARG A 110 26.59 0.67 15.56
CA ARG A 110 27.03 -0.74 15.46
C ARG A 110 25.93 -1.74 15.81
N LEU A 111 25.04 -1.40 16.74
CA LEU A 111 23.88 -2.24 17.09
C LEU A 111 22.83 -2.25 15.97
N PHE A 112 22.67 -1.12 15.28
CA PHE A 112 21.83 -1.02 14.10
C PHE A 112 22.41 -1.78 12.90
N CYS A 113 23.73 -1.71 12.71
CA CYS A 113 24.45 -2.19 11.53
C CYS A 113 24.70 -3.69 11.51
N ILE A 114 23.62 -4.45 11.66
CA ILE A 114 23.60 -5.91 11.61
C ILE A 114 22.74 -6.40 10.42
N PRO A 115 23.04 -7.58 9.84
CA PRO A 115 22.28 -8.16 8.74
C PRO A 115 20.77 -8.16 8.96
N ARG A 116 20.34 -8.51 10.18
CA ARG A 116 18.92 -8.64 10.52
C ARG A 116 18.17 -7.32 10.32
N THR A 117 18.73 -6.24 10.87
CA THR A 117 18.15 -4.90 10.81
C THR A 117 18.15 -4.37 9.39
N ALA A 118 19.23 -4.59 8.63
CA ALA A 118 19.34 -4.18 7.24
C ALA A 118 18.23 -4.76 6.35
N TYR A 119 18.06 -6.08 6.39
CA TYR A 119 17.00 -6.75 5.63
C TYR A 119 15.61 -6.26 6.03
N GLN A 120 15.33 -6.14 7.33
CA GLN A 120 14.04 -5.65 7.81
C GLN A 120 13.78 -4.18 7.45
N LEU A 121 14.82 -3.36 7.36
CA LEU A 121 14.73 -1.98 6.89
C LEU A 121 14.34 -1.96 5.40
N GLY A 122 15.03 -2.75 4.56
CA GLY A 122 14.73 -2.87 3.14
C GLY A 122 13.33 -3.43 2.88
N LEU A 123 12.94 -4.48 3.61
CA LEU A 123 11.63 -5.13 3.50
C LEU A 123 10.47 -4.16 3.78
N ARG A 124 10.64 -3.30 4.78
CA ARG A 124 9.63 -2.28 5.15
C ARG A 124 9.70 -1.02 4.28
N GLY A 125 10.70 -0.91 3.39
CA GLY A 125 10.91 0.26 2.54
C GLY A 125 11.45 1.47 3.30
N GLY A 126 12.13 1.23 4.43
CA GLY A 126 12.82 2.28 5.18
C GLY A 126 14.02 2.80 4.41
N THR A 127 14.47 4.00 4.78
CA THR A 127 15.63 4.63 4.15
C THR A 127 16.87 4.35 4.97
N TYR A 128 17.94 3.92 4.30
CA TYR A 128 19.25 3.82 4.92
C TYR A 128 20.01 5.15 4.82
N HIS A 129 20.59 5.59 5.94
CA HIS A 129 21.20 6.92 6.08
C HIS A 129 22.74 6.92 6.06
N GLY A 130 23.39 5.80 5.71
CA GLY A 130 24.86 5.76 5.62
C GLY A 130 25.56 5.88 6.98
N ILE A 131 24.95 5.37 8.05
CA ILE A 131 25.48 5.50 9.42
C ILE A 131 26.44 4.38 9.83
N CYS A 132 26.53 3.32 9.03
CA CYS A 132 27.32 2.16 9.40
C CYS A 132 28.83 2.44 9.30
N PRO A 133 29.61 1.93 10.26
CA PRO A 133 31.06 1.91 10.12
C PRO A 133 31.48 1.17 8.84
N ALA A 134 32.61 1.57 8.26
CA ALA A 134 33.10 1.03 6.99
C ALA A 134 33.22 -0.50 6.97
N GLU A 135 33.56 -1.10 8.12
CA GLU A 135 33.69 -2.54 8.27
C GLU A 135 32.36 -3.32 8.26
N HIS A 136 31.22 -2.66 8.51
CA HIS A 136 29.87 -3.26 8.48
C HIS A 136 29.04 -2.82 7.26
N GLU A 137 29.37 -1.67 6.68
CA GLU A 137 28.61 -1.00 5.62
C GLU A 137 28.29 -1.91 4.43
N ARG A 138 29.30 -2.62 3.90
CA ARG A 138 29.13 -3.46 2.71
C ARG A 138 28.10 -4.56 2.93
N ASP A 139 28.19 -5.26 4.05
CA ASP A 139 27.29 -6.36 4.36
C ASP A 139 25.90 -5.81 4.68
N PHE A 140 25.80 -4.70 5.42
CA PHE A 140 24.54 -4.02 5.68
C PHE A 140 23.81 -3.67 4.39
N VAL A 141 24.48 -3.03 3.42
CA VAL A 141 23.89 -2.67 2.13
C VAL A 141 23.41 -3.90 1.36
N ALA A 142 24.17 -5.00 1.36
CA ALA A 142 23.77 -6.23 0.69
C ALA A 142 22.46 -6.82 1.25
N TYR A 143 22.34 -6.90 2.59
CA TYR A 143 21.12 -7.37 3.24
C TYR A 143 19.95 -6.41 3.06
N TYR A 144 20.22 -5.10 3.10
CA TYR A 144 19.22 -4.06 2.84
C TYR A 144 18.64 -4.20 1.42
N GLN A 145 19.48 -4.38 0.41
CA GLN A 145 19.07 -4.62 -0.97
C GLN A 145 18.28 -5.92 -1.12
N SER A 146 18.67 -6.99 -0.42
CA SER A 146 17.89 -8.24 -0.39
C SER A 146 16.48 -8.02 0.14
N GLY A 147 16.34 -7.26 1.23
CA GLY A 147 15.03 -6.86 1.78
C GLY A 147 14.20 -6.02 0.79
N GLN A 148 14.84 -5.08 0.08
CA GLN A 148 14.18 -4.27 -0.95
C GLN A 148 13.67 -5.11 -2.12
N GLU A 149 14.42 -6.12 -2.53
CA GLU A 149 14.02 -7.03 -3.61
C GLU A 149 12.80 -7.85 -3.22
N VAL A 150 12.77 -8.40 -2.00
CA VAL A 150 11.58 -9.11 -1.48
C VAL A 150 10.39 -8.17 -1.39
N ARG A 151 10.59 -6.93 -0.95
CA ARG A 151 9.53 -5.90 -0.94
C ARG A 151 8.98 -5.66 -2.35
N ARG A 152 9.85 -5.50 -3.35
CA ARG A 152 9.47 -5.27 -4.75
C ARG A 152 8.60 -6.42 -5.27
N LEU A 153 9.05 -7.66 -5.05
CA LEU A 153 8.31 -8.86 -5.46
C LEU A 153 6.94 -8.97 -4.75
N ARG A 154 6.84 -8.61 -3.46
CA ARG A 154 5.55 -8.59 -2.74
C ARG A 154 4.59 -7.55 -3.31
N LEU A 155 5.09 -6.39 -3.72
CA LEU A 155 4.26 -5.37 -4.39
C LEU A 155 3.77 -5.87 -5.75
N GLU A 156 4.65 -6.50 -6.52
CA GLU A 156 4.33 -7.15 -7.80
C GLU A 156 3.26 -8.24 -7.62
N LEU A 157 3.43 -9.16 -6.67
CA LEU A 157 2.45 -10.20 -6.34
C LEU A 157 1.07 -9.62 -5.99
N ASN A 158 1.02 -8.53 -5.23
CA ASN A 158 -0.25 -7.88 -4.87
C ASN A 158 -0.91 -7.21 -6.09
N GLN A 159 -0.12 -6.63 -6.99
CA GLN A 159 -0.62 -6.10 -8.25
C GLN A 159 -1.22 -7.22 -9.11
N GLU A 160 -0.52 -8.34 -9.27
CA GLU A 160 -1.00 -9.48 -10.06
C GLU A 160 -2.28 -10.10 -9.48
N ARG A 161 -2.42 -10.12 -8.14
CA ARG A 161 -3.66 -10.53 -7.47
C ARG A 161 -4.82 -9.57 -7.73
N SER A 162 -4.56 -8.26 -7.80
CA SER A 162 -5.58 -7.28 -8.18
C SER A 162 -6.06 -7.53 -9.61
N VAL A 163 -5.13 -7.74 -10.53
CA VAL A 163 -5.44 -8.07 -11.93
C VAL A 163 -6.27 -9.36 -12.03
N LEU A 164 -5.89 -10.42 -11.30
CA LEU A 164 -6.68 -11.65 -11.25
C LEU A 164 -8.12 -11.38 -10.78
N GLY A 165 -8.29 -10.59 -9.72
CA GLY A 165 -9.61 -10.22 -9.20
C GLY A 165 -10.47 -9.46 -10.23
N GLU A 166 -9.86 -8.57 -11.01
CA GLU A 166 -10.54 -7.86 -12.10
C GLU A 166 -10.97 -8.81 -13.22
N ILE A 167 -10.10 -9.74 -13.63
CA ILE A 167 -10.43 -10.74 -14.66
C ILE A 167 -11.55 -11.67 -14.18
N GLN A 168 -11.49 -12.14 -12.93
CA GLN A 168 -12.53 -12.99 -12.33
C GLN A 168 -13.88 -12.26 -12.26
N ALA A 169 -13.88 -10.97 -11.89
CA ALA A 169 -15.10 -10.16 -11.91
C ALA A 169 -15.67 -10.02 -13.34
N GLY A 170 -14.80 -9.86 -14.34
CA GLY A 170 -15.19 -9.86 -15.76
C GLY A 170 -15.80 -11.18 -16.22
N HIS A 171 -15.20 -12.31 -15.82
CA HIS A 171 -15.72 -13.66 -16.12
C HIS A 171 -17.09 -13.88 -15.50
N ALA A 172 -17.26 -13.55 -14.22
CA ALA A 172 -18.56 -13.66 -13.53
C ALA A 172 -19.63 -12.77 -14.18
N ALA A 173 -19.27 -11.55 -14.60
CA ALA A 173 -20.18 -10.66 -15.31
C ALA A 173 -20.56 -11.24 -16.69
N ASN A 174 -19.61 -11.78 -17.44
CA ASN A 174 -19.85 -12.42 -18.73
C ASN A 174 -20.80 -13.62 -18.60
N GLU A 175 -20.60 -14.48 -17.59
CA GLU A 175 -21.47 -15.62 -17.31
C GLU A 175 -22.90 -15.20 -16.96
N SER A 176 -23.06 -14.17 -16.12
CA SER A 176 -24.38 -13.60 -15.80
C SER A 176 -25.09 -13.06 -17.06
N VAL A 177 -24.32 -12.42 -17.95
CA VAL A 177 -24.81 -11.95 -19.23
C VAL A 177 -25.26 -13.13 -20.10
N ILE A 178 -24.44 -14.18 -20.27
CA ILE A 178 -24.79 -15.40 -21.02
C ILE A 178 -26.11 -15.99 -20.50
N ALA A 179 -26.20 -16.27 -19.20
CA ALA A 179 -27.38 -16.87 -18.58
C ALA A 179 -28.66 -16.03 -18.82
N THR A 180 -28.53 -14.70 -18.76
CA THR A 180 -29.65 -13.80 -19.07
C THR A 180 -30.09 -13.92 -20.53
N ARG A 181 -29.15 -14.00 -21.48
CA ARG A 181 -29.48 -14.06 -22.92
C ARG A 181 -30.04 -15.43 -23.30
N GLU A 182 -29.53 -16.49 -22.68
CA GLU A 182 -30.08 -17.84 -22.83
C GLU A 182 -31.54 -17.90 -22.34
N SER A 183 -31.84 -17.29 -21.18
CA SER A 183 -33.22 -17.18 -20.67
C SER A 183 -34.13 -16.41 -21.63
N LEU A 184 -33.65 -15.30 -22.22
CA LEU A 184 -34.41 -14.56 -23.23
C LEU A 184 -34.63 -15.39 -24.50
N LEU A 185 -33.62 -16.14 -24.96
CA LEU A 185 -33.69 -16.93 -26.18
C LEU A 185 -34.80 -17.99 -26.13
N VAL A 186 -34.99 -18.63 -24.97
CA VAL A 186 -36.05 -19.63 -24.75
C VAL A 186 -37.41 -19.02 -24.40
N GLY A 187 -37.48 -17.70 -24.20
CA GLY A 187 -38.70 -16.99 -23.87
C GLY A 187 -39.69 -16.84 -25.03
N GLU A 188 -40.92 -16.45 -24.66
CA GLU A 188 -42.00 -16.17 -25.61
C GLU A 188 -41.89 -14.76 -26.22
N GLY A 189 -42.65 -14.51 -27.30
CA GLY A 189 -42.75 -13.17 -27.90
C GLY A 189 -41.60 -12.75 -28.84
N LEU A 190 -40.56 -13.58 -29.01
CA LEU A 190 -39.46 -13.30 -29.93
C LEU A 190 -39.75 -13.79 -31.37
N THR A 191 -39.43 -12.93 -32.34
CA THR A 191 -39.40 -13.30 -33.77
C THR A 191 -38.19 -14.15 -34.09
N ARG A 192 -38.24 -14.88 -35.22
CA ARG A 192 -37.09 -15.66 -35.74
C ARG A 192 -35.83 -14.81 -35.89
N ARG A 193 -35.97 -13.57 -36.37
CA ARG A 193 -34.84 -12.65 -36.56
C ARG A 193 -34.20 -12.26 -35.22
N GLN A 194 -34.99 -11.96 -34.21
CA GLN A 194 -34.48 -11.65 -32.86
C GLN A 194 -33.77 -12.85 -32.22
N ARG A 195 -34.30 -14.07 -32.38
CA ARG A 195 -33.64 -15.29 -31.89
C ARG A 195 -32.27 -15.52 -32.54
N LEU A 196 -32.14 -15.27 -33.85
CA LEU A 196 -30.85 -15.38 -34.54
C LEU A 196 -29.82 -14.36 -34.02
N VAL A 197 -30.26 -13.15 -33.67
CA VAL A 197 -29.39 -12.14 -33.05
C VAL A 197 -28.90 -12.61 -31.69
N LEU A 198 -29.80 -13.08 -30.81
CA LEU A 198 -29.43 -13.60 -29.49
C LEU A 198 -28.47 -14.79 -29.56
N LEU A 199 -28.68 -15.72 -30.50
CA LEU A 199 -27.77 -16.85 -30.71
C LEU A 199 -26.35 -16.38 -31.07
N ASN A 200 -26.24 -15.35 -31.92
CA ASN A 200 -24.93 -14.81 -32.29
C ASN A 200 -24.28 -14.05 -31.12
N GLU A 201 -25.05 -13.31 -30.33
CA GLU A 201 -24.55 -12.65 -29.11
C GLU A 201 -24.04 -13.66 -28.09
N ILE A 202 -24.83 -14.71 -27.80
CA ILE A 202 -24.43 -15.80 -26.89
C ILE A 202 -23.14 -16.45 -27.38
N LYS A 203 -23.02 -16.73 -28.69
CA LYS A 203 -21.80 -17.31 -29.25
C LYS A 203 -20.56 -16.44 -28.95
N VAL A 204 -20.63 -15.13 -29.23
CA VAL A 204 -19.51 -14.20 -28.97
C VAL A 204 -19.20 -14.10 -27.49
N LEU A 205 -20.22 -14.11 -26.62
CA LEU A 205 -20.03 -14.10 -25.18
C LEU A 205 -19.32 -15.38 -24.70
N THR A 206 -19.72 -16.55 -25.19
CA THR A 206 -19.07 -17.83 -24.86
C THR A 206 -17.61 -17.88 -25.33
N GLU A 207 -17.30 -17.32 -26.51
CA GLU A 207 -15.91 -17.16 -26.95
C GLU A 207 -15.11 -16.26 -25.98
N THR A 208 -15.74 -15.17 -25.51
CA THR A 208 -15.15 -14.27 -24.51
C THR A 208 -14.94 -14.97 -23.17
N ARG A 209 -15.88 -15.81 -22.72
CA ARG A 209 -15.74 -16.61 -21.50
C ARG A 209 -14.51 -17.49 -21.53
N VAL A 210 -14.31 -18.24 -22.62
CA VAL A 210 -13.17 -19.13 -22.79
C VAL A 210 -11.85 -18.35 -22.76
N ALA A 211 -11.82 -17.17 -23.38
CA ALA A 211 -10.65 -16.29 -23.31
C ALA A 211 -10.36 -15.78 -21.88
N LEU A 212 -11.40 -15.43 -21.11
CA LEU A 212 -11.25 -15.04 -19.72
C LEU A 212 -10.80 -16.19 -18.82
N GLU A 213 -11.31 -17.41 -19.03
CA GLU A 213 -10.87 -18.61 -18.30
C GLU A 213 -9.38 -18.92 -18.55
N ALA A 214 -8.93 -18.79 -19.79
CA ALA A 214 -7.52 -18.92 -20.13
C ALA A 214 -6.66 -17.83 -19.47
N ALA A 215 -7.16 -16.58 -19.42
CA ALA A 215 -6.46 -15.48 -18.76
C ALA A 215 -6.35 -15.67 -17.24
N ILE A 216 -7.43 -16.12 -16.58
CA ILE A 216 -7.43 -16.49 -15.15
C ILE A 216 -6.35 -17.54 -14.89
N SER A 217 -6.34 -18.61 -15.67
CA SER A 217 -5.38 -19.71 -15.49
C SER A 217 -3.93 -19.25 -15.68
N GLY A 218 -3.66 -18.41 -16.68
CA GLY A 218 -2.34 -17.83 -16.90
C GLY A 218 -1.90 -16.93 -15.74
N GLN A 219 -2.81 -16.12 -15.22
CA GLN A 219 -2.54 -15.20 -14.13
C GLN A 219 -2.28 -15.92 -12.79
N GLU A 220 -3.01 -17.00 -12.52
CA GLU A 220 -2.79 -17.85 -11.35
C GLU A 220 -1.38 -18.46 -11.35
N ALA A 221 -0.90 -18.92 -12.51
CA ALA A 221 0.46 -19.44 -12.65
C ALA A 221 1.54 -18.38 -12.37
N VAL A 222 1.34 -17.14 -12.83
CA VAL A 222 2.26 -16.02 -12.53
C VAL A 222 2.32 -15.73 -11.03
N ILE A 223 1.15 -15.67 -10.38
CA ILE A 223 1.04 -15.46 -8.93
C ILE A 223 1.77 -16.56 -8.15
N GLU A 224 1.59 -17.82 -8.56
CA GLU A 224 2.28 -18.97 -7.95
C GLU A 224 3.80 -18.86 -8.08
N GLN A 225 4.30 -18.58 -9.28
CA GLN A 225 5.73 -18.42 -9.54
C GLN A 225 6.36 -17.29 -8.72
N LEU A 226 5.66 -16.14 -8.60
CA LEU A 226 6.10 -15.02 -7.78
C LEU A 226 6.12 -15.40 -6.29
N ALA A 227 5.08 -16.07 -5.80
CA ALA A 227 4.98 -16.51 -4.40
C ALA A 227 6.11 -17.47 -4.03
N GLU A 228 6.43 -18.45 -4.87
CA GLU A 228 7.57 -19.34 -4.66
C GLU A 228 8.90 -18.60 -4.65
N THR A 229 9.06 -17.63 -5.56
CA THR A 229 10.29 -16.84 -5.66
C THR A 229 10.51 -16.01 -4.40
N ILE A 230 9.44 -15.42 -3.85
CA ILE A 230 9.47 -14.73 -2.55
C ILE A 230 9.86 -15.71 -1.45
N ALA A 231 9.20 -16.87 -1.35
CA ALA A 231 9.47 -17.86 -0.31
C ALA A 231 10.93 -18.36 -0.35
N ARG A 232 11.47 -18.65 -1.54
CA ARG A 232 12.87 -19.06 -1.71
C ARG A 232 13.85 -17.99 -1.22
N ARG A 233 13.56 -16.71 -1.48
CA ARG A 233 14.43 -15.60 -1.02
C ARG A 233 14.34 -15.39 0.49
N GLU A 234 13.16 -15.55 1.07
CA GLU A 234 12.97 -15.42 2.52
C GLU A 234 13.68 -16.52 3.31
N LEU A 235 13.86 -17.72 2.76
CA LEU A 235 14.62 -18.81 3.38
C LEU A 235 16.14 -18.58 3.41
N THR A 236 16.65 -17.63 2.63
CA THR A 236 18.09 -17.32 2.58
C THR A 236 18.54 -16.32 3.65
N PHE A 237 17.67 -16.02 4.62
CA PHE A 237 17.86 -15.01 5.67
C PHE A 237 17.31 -15.50 7.03
#